data_AF-A0A7L4M0R3-F1
#
_entry.id   AF-A0A7L4M0R3-F1
#
_cell.length_a   1.000
_cell.length_b   1.000
_cell.length_c   1.000
_cell.angle_alpha   90.00
_cell.angle_beta   90.00
_cell.angle_gamma   90.00
#
_symmetry.space_group_name_H-M   'P 1'
#
loop_
_entity.id
_entity.type
_entity.pdbx_description
1 polymer ?
#
loop_
_entity_poly.entity_id
_entity_poly.type
_entity_poly.pdbx_seq_one_letter_code
_entity_poly.pdbx_strand_id
1 'polypeptide(L)'
;QMCEKFTVCENSMEMLARNHLNLPRVTEEDGDFLAFLSFQDKCLRKISSGLYAFRTYLEYVRDTFTSEKGNVESLCYGTEHLARTIREMVINPNEVIIPDAATRESLRAKLKSDKTWIEKITVHLILRDFTSFMEKTVRAVRYLKNTRSFSV
;
A
#
# COMPACT_ATOMS: atom_id res chain seq x y z
N GLN A 1 11.38 -14.63 -6.77
CA GLN A 1 10.97 -15.56 -5.70
C GLN A 1 9.51 -15.98 -5.78
N MET A 2 8.51 -15.09 -5.60
CA MET A 2 7.10 -15.52 -5.67
C MET A 2 6.70 -16.09 -7.05
N CYS A 3 7.10 -15.41 -8.13
CA CYS A 3 6.85 -15.87 -9.49
C CYS A 3 7.46 -17.24 -9.79
N GLU A 4 8.68 -17.46 -9.31
CA GLU A 4 9.44 -18.71 -9.53
C GLU A 4 8.85 -19.86 -8.70
N LYS A 5 8.42 -19.58 -7.45
CA LYS A 5 7.88 -20.60 -6.54
C LYS A 5 6.45 -21.01 -6.85
N PHE A 6 5.64 -20.09 -7.38
CA PHE A 6 4.20 -20.33 -7.53
C PHE A 6 3.71 -20.30 -8.98
N THR A 7 4.56 -19.99 -9.96
CA THR A 7 4.21 -19.90 -11.39
C THR A 7 2.98 -19.03 -11.67
N VAL A 8 2.80 -17.92 -10.92
CA VAL A 8 1.57 -17.07 -10.95
C VAL A 8 1.75 -15.79 -11.79
N CYS A 9 2.92 -15.52 -12.34
CA CYS A 9 3.23 -14.19 -12.90
C CYS A 9 2.84 -13.98 -14.37
N GLU A 10 2.08 -14.92 -14.96
CA GLU A 10 1.39 -14.62 -16.21
C GLU A 10 0.11 -13.82 -15.93
N ASN A 11 -0.07 -12.71 -16.66
CA ASN A 11 -1.25 -11.85 -16.63
C ASN A 11 -2.59 -12.56 -16.94
N SER A 12 -2.60 -13.88 -17.16
CA SER A 12 -3.78 -14.65 -17.58
C SER A 12 -4.80 -14.92 -16.47
N MET A 13 -4.46 -14.66 -15.20
CA MET A 13 -5.34 -14.99 -14.06
C MET A 13 -5.91 -13.78 -13.30
N GLU A 14 -5.64 -12.55 -13.77
CA GLU A 14 -6.19 -11.31 -13.18
C GLU A 14 -7.73 -11.25 -13.18
N MET A 15 -8.41 -12.03 -14.03
CA MET A 15 -9.87 -12.08 -14.11
C MET A 15 -10.54 -12.98 -13.05
N LEU A 16 -9.81 -13.86 -12.37
CA LEU A 16 -10.42 -14.83 -11.44
C LEU A 16 -10.48 -14.37 -9.98
N ALA A 17 -9.79 -13.30 -9.61
CA ALA A 17 -9.83 -12.72 -8.26
C ALA A 17 -10.74 -11.47 -8.17
N ARG A 18 -11.77 -11.38 -9.02
CA ARG A 18 -12.78 -10.32 -8.89
C ARG A 18 -13.49 -10.44 -7.54
N ASN A 19 -13.21 -9.47 -6.66
CA ASN A 19 -14.16 -8.71 -5.82
C ASN A 19 -14.01 -8.70 -4.29
N HIS A 20 -12.85 -8.96 -3.70
CA HIS A 20 -12.73 -8.87 -2.23
C HIS A 20 -11.64 -7.93 -1.70
N LEU A 21 -10.73 -7.45 -2.55
CA LEU A 21 -9.60 -6.57 -2.18
C LEU A 21 -9.89 -5.10 -2.47
N ASN A 22 -9.89 -4.27 -1.43
CA ASN A 22 -9.94 -2.80 -1.57
C ASN A 22 -8.53 -2.24 -1.35
N LEU A 23 -7.66 -2.43 -2.34
CA LEU A 23 -6.26 -1.98 -2.26
C LEU A 23 -6.16 -0.47 -2.49
N PRO A 24 -5.35 0.26 -1.68
CA PRO A 24 -5.13 1.67 -1.89
C PRO A 24 -4.55 1.97 -3.27
N ARG A 25 -5.10 2.97 -3.94
CA ARG A 25 -4.61 3.50 -5.22
C ARG A 25 -4.45 5.01 -5.13
N VAL A 26 -3.48 5.52 -5.86
CA VAL A 26 -3.31 6.95 -6.15
C VAL A 26 -3.79 7.20 -7.57
N THR A 27 -4.81 8.06 -7.73
CA THR A 27 -5.43 8.41 -9.03
C THR A 27 -5.15 9.87 -9.40
N GLU A 28 -5.40 10.24 -10.66
CA GLU A 28 -5.23 11.62 -11.15
C GLU A 28 -6.21 12.59 -10.49
N GLU A 29 -7.42 12.15 -10.16
CA GLU A 29 -8.48 12.89 -9.45
C GLU A 29 -8.12 13.24 -8.00
N ASP A 30 -7.09 12.60 -7.43
CA ASP A 30 -6.51 13.06 -6.17
C ASP A 30 -5.82 14.44 -6.34
N GLY A 31 -5.68 14.94 -7.58
CA GLY A 31 -5.16 16.26 -7.94
C GLY A 31 -6.10 17.18 -8.71
N ASP A 32 -6.53 18.25 -8.06
CA ASP A 32 -7.10 19.45 -8.68
C ASP A 32 -6.07 20.59 -8.65
N PHE A 33 -5.95 21.34 -9.75
CA PHE A 33 -4.80 22.17 -10.10
C PHE A 33 -4.79 23.57 -9.44
N LEU A 34 -5.82 23.93 -8.66
CA LEU A 34 -6.02 25.31 -8.20
C LEU A 34 -5.39 25.68 -6.83
N ALA A 35 -4.80 24.73 -6.10
CA ALA A 35 -4.03 25.06 -4.89
C ALA A 35 -2.88 24.08 -4.68
N PHE A 36 -1.69 24.46 -5.16
CA PHE A 36 -0.48 23.64 -5.10
C PHE A 36 -0.19 23.08 -3.69
N LEU A 37 -0.35 23.88 -2.63
CA LEU A 37 -0.12 23.43 -1.25
C LEU A 37 -1.19 22.45 -0.72
N SER A 38 -2.47 22.67 -1.02
CA SER A 38 -3.52 21.73 -0.63
C SER A 38 -3.40 20.41 -1.40
N PHE A 39 -2.91 20.46 -2.63
CA PHE A 39 -2.54 19.30 -3.44
C PHE A 39 -1.39 18.50 -2.80
N GLN A 40 -0.31 19.17 -2.39
CA GLN A 40 0.80 18.51 -1.71
C GLN A 40 0.33 17.78 -0.45
N ASP A 41 -0.46 18.46 0.35
CA ASP A 41 -0.96 17.95 1.63
C ASP A 41 -1.96 16.80 1.44
N LYS A 42 -2.89 16.91 0.49
CA LYS A 42 -3.84 15.84 0.13
C LYS A 42 -3.11 14.61 -0.39
N CYS A 43 -2.09 14.80 -1.24
CA CYS A 43 -1.26 13.73 -1.76
C CYS A 43 -0.52 13.00 -0.62
N LEU A 44 0.13 13.74 0.28
CA LEU A 44 0.84 13.17 1.44
C LEU A 44 -0.11 12.41 2.38
N ARG A 45 -1.30 12.95 2.66
CA ARG A 45 -2.35 12.26 3.44
C ARG A 45 -2.75 10.94 2.81
N LYS A 46 -3.01 10.94 1.50
CA LYS A 46 -3.40 9.74 0.75
C LYS A 46 -2.29 8.68 0.76
N ILE A 47 -1.05 9.10 0.57
CA ILE A 47 0.11 8.21 0.61
C ILE A 47 0.24 7.59 2.01
N SER A 48 0.25 8.40 3.07
CA SER A 48 0.39 7.90 4.45
C SER A 48 -0.74 6.94 4.82
N SER A 49 -2.00 7.31 4.51
CA SER A 49 -3.17 6.45 4.76
C SER A 49 -3.08 5.13 3.98
N GLY A 50 -2.65 5.20 2.72
CA GLY A 50 -2.42 4.03 1.88
C GLY A 50 -1.35 3.10 2.43
N LEU A 51 -0.24 3.63 2.95
CA LEU A 51 0.82 2.84 3.57
C LEU A 51 0.34 2.13 4.85
N TYR A 52 -0.45 2.81 5.70
CA TYR A 52 -1.07 2.18 6.87
C TYR A 52 -2.04 1.05 6.48
N ALA A 53 -2.81 1.21 5.40
CA ALA A 53 -3.64 0.15 4.86
C ALA A 53 -2.80 -1.01 4.32
N PHE A 54 -1.78 -0.75 3.50
CA PHE A 54 -0.89 -1.77 2.94
C PHE A 54 -0.16 -2.58 4.00
N ARG A 55 0.23 -1.98 5.14
CA ARG A 55 0.77 -2.75 6.27
C ARG A 55 -0.14 -3.91 6.68
N THR A 56 -1.45 -3.69 6.73
CA THR A 56 -2.42 -4.75 7.11
C THR A 56 -2.42 -5.90 6.10
N TYR A 57 -2.34 -5.57 4.80
CA TYR A 57 -2.23 -6.57 3.74
C TYR A 57 -0.89 -7.31 3.79
N LEU A 58 0.22 -6.62 4.07
CA LEU A 58 1.54 -7.23 4.19
C LEU A 58 1.66 -8.15 5.41
N GLU A 59 0.95 -7.86 6.49
CA GLU A 59 0.85 -8.77 7.64
C GLU A 59 0.17 -10.08 7.27
N TYR A 60 -0.86 -10.06 6.40
CA TYR A 60 -1.43 -11.27 5.82
C TYR A 60 -0.41 -12.01 4.95
N VAL A 61 0.31 -11.30 4.06
CA VAL A 61 1.37 -11.90 3.23
C VAL A 61 2.43 -12.59 4.09
N ARG A 62 2.85 -11.97 5.20
CA ARG A 62 3.81 -12.56 6.14
C ARG A 62 3.31 -13.87 6.72
N ASP A 63 2.03 -13.91 7.11
CA ASP A 63 1.43 -15.10 7.71
C ASP A 63 1.31 -16.25 6.70
N THR A 64 1.21 -15.95 5.40
CA THR A 64 1.19 -16.92 4.30
C THR A 64 2.60 -17.44 3.91
N PHE A 65 3.66 -16.64 4.06
CA PHE A 65 5.02 -16.98 3.62
C PHE A 65 5.91 -17.46 4.78
N THR A 66 6.11 -18.78 4.89
CA THR A 66 6.98 -19.37 5.92
C THR A 66 8.47 -19.22 5.65
N SER A 67 8.92 -19.33 4.39
CA SER A 67 10.36 -19.26 4.05
C SER A 67 10.93 -17.84 3.94
N GLU A 68 10.11 -16.85 3.58
CA GLU A 68 10.51 -15.45 3.36
C GLU A 68 10.03 -14.52 4.48
N LYS A 69 9.58 -15.08 5.60
CA LYS A 69 8.93 -14.34 6.69
C LYS A 69 9.73 -13.12 7.13
N GLY A 70 11.05 -13.24 7.28
CA GLY A 70 11.92 -12.13 7.67
C GLY A 70 11.98 -10.96 6.65
N ASN A 71 11.89 -11.27 5.36
CA ASN A 71 11.84 -10.24 4.31
C ASN A 71 10.51 -9.47 4.38
N VAL A 72 9.40 -10.19 4.58
CA VAL A 72 8.09 -9.56 4.69
C VAL A 72 7.95 -8.78 6.00
N GLU A 73 8.53 -9.25 7.11
CA GLU A 73 8.60 -8.50 8.37
C GLU A 73 9.35 -7.17 8.21
N SER A 74 10.50 -7.21 7.53
CA SER A 74 11.25 -6.00 7.20
C SER A 74 10.43 -5.04 6.32
N LEU A 75 9.65 -5.58 5.38
CA LEU A 75 8.76 -4.81 4.54
C LEU A 75 7.61 -4.17 5.32
N CYS A 76 7.00 -4.89 6.26
CA CYS A 76 5.98 -4.35 7.16
C CYS A 76 6.54 -3.19 8.01
N TYR A 77 7.71 -3.40 8.62
CA TYR A 77 8.37 -2.37 9.43
C TYR A 77 8.72 -1.14 8.60
N GLY A 78 9.33 -1.33 7.42
CA GLY A 78 9.68 -0.24 6.52
C GLY A 78 8.46 0.54 6.04
N THR A 79 7.36 -0.15 5.74
CA THR A 79 6.10 0.47 5.32
C THR A 79 5.49 1.30 6.45
N GLU A 80 5.46 0.79 7.69
CA GLU A 80 4.97 1.53 8.85
C GLU A 80 5.85 2.75 9.17
N HIS A 81 7.17 2.58 9.11
CA HIS A 81 8.09 3.68 9.34
C HIS A 81 7.89 4.80 8.30
N LEU A 82 7.81 4.44 7.01
CA LEU A 82 7.52 5.39 5.94
C LEU A 82 6.16 6.08 6.12
N ALA A 83 5.11 5.33 6.51
CA ALA A 83 3.78 5.89 6.75
C ALA A 83 3.81 6.98 7.81
N ARG A 84 4.52 6.72 8.92
CA ARG A 84 4.72 7.67 10.02
C ARG A 84 5.53 8.89 9.59
N THR A 85 6.64 8.70 8.89
CA THR A 85 7.46 9.82 8.39
C THR A 85 6.65 10.71 7.45
N ILE A 86 5.88 10.13 6.53
CA ILE A 86 5.03 10.92 5.61
C ILE A 86 3.92 11.63 6.38
N ARG A 87 3.33 11.00 7.40
CA ARG A 87 2.32 11.61 8.28
C ARG A 87 2.87 12.85 8.99
N GLU A 88 4.13 12.86 9.37
CA GLU A 88 4.78 14.02 9.99
C GLU A 88 4.98 15.18 9.01
N MET A 89 4.95 14.93 7.69
CA MET A 89 5.06 15.98 6.66
C MET A 89 3.73 16.60 6.24
N VAL A 90 2.61 16.04 6.72
CA VAL A 90 1.23 16.51 6.48
C VAL A 90 0.91 17.67 7.43
N ILE A 91 0.17 18.67 6.95
CA ILE A 91 -0.28 19.84 7.72
C ILE A 91 -1.16 19.43 8.90
N ASN A 92 -2.11 18.52 8.66
CA ASN A 92 -2.97 17.93 9.71
C ASN A 92 -2.81 16.40 9.79
N PRO A 93 -1.91 15.88 10.64
CA PRO A 93 -1.68 14.45 10.82
C PRO A 93 -2.90 13.65 11.32
N ASN A 94 -3.94 14.31 11.82
CA ASN A 94 -5.15 13.66 12.34
C ASN A 94 -6.13 13.25 11.22
N GLU A 95 -5.98 13.82 10.02
CA GLU A 95 -6.79 13.44 8.85
C GLU A 95 -6.21 12.23 8.10
N VAL A 96 -5.06 11.72 8.52
CA VAL A 96 -4.52 10.45 7.99
C VAL A 96 -5.38 9.31 8.52
N ILE A 97 -5.93 8.53 7.59
CA ILE A 97 -6.78 7.38 7.90
C ILE A 97 -5.87 6.20 8.27
N ILE A 98 -5.98 5.75 9.51
CA ILE A 98 -5.28 4.58 10.03
C ILE A 98 -6.33 3.50 10.29
N PRO A 99 -6.24 2.30 9.67
CA PRO A 99 -7.18 1.22 9.94
C PRO A 99 -7.17 0.83 11.42
N ASP A 100 -8.35 0.88 12.06
CA ASP A 100 -8.50 0.46 13.45
C ASP A 100 -8.35 -1.07 13.61
N ALA A 101 -8.35 -1.55 14.85
CA ALA A 101 -8.20 -2.98 15.12
C ALA A 101 -9.32 -3.83 14.49
N ALA A 102 -10.56 -3.34 14.53
CA ALA A 102 -11.73 -4.08 14.03
C ALA A 102 -11.69 -4.23 12.50
N THR A 103 -11.34 -3.16 11.79
CA THR A 103 -11.17 -3.12 10.33
C THR A 103 -10.06 -4.05 9.89
N ARG A 104 -8.92 -4.05 10.60
CA ARG A 104 -7.80 -4.95 10.33
C ARG A 104 -8.17 -6.41 10.53
N GLU A 105 -8.88 -6.72 11.61
CA GLU A 105 -9.29 -8.10 11.91
C GLU A 105 -10.34 -8.60 10.92
N SER A 106 -11.33 -7.77 10.58
CA SER A 106 -12.33 -8.09 9.55
C SER A 106 -11.67 -8.38 8.19
N LEU A 107 -10.70 -7.55 7.78
CA LEU A 107 -9.95 -7.77 6.56
C LEU A 107 -9.15 -9.07 6.60
N ARG A 108 -8.44 -9.35 7.69
CA ARG A 108 -7.68 -10.60 7.85
C ARG A 108 -8.57 -11.83 7.80
N ALA A 109 -9.72 -11.81 8.47
CA ALA A 109 -10.69 -12.90 8.45
C ALA A 109 -11.18 -13.17 7.02
N LYS A 110 -11.49 -12.10 6.27
CA LYS A 110 -11.90 -12.17 4.87
C LYS A 110 -10.83 -12.76 3.95
N LEU A 111 -9.55 -12.45 4.20
CA LEU A 111 -8.43 -12.98 3.42
C LEU A 111 -8.09 -14.44 3.77
N LYS A 112 -8.32 -14.86 5.03
CA LYS A 112 -8.08 -16.23 5.50
C LYS A 112 -9.18 -17.22 5.13
N SER A 113 -10.38 -16.77 4.76
CA SER A 113 -11.46 -17.65 4.31
C SER A 113 -11.25 -18.23 2.90
N ASP A 114 -10.23 -17.79 2.19
CA ASP A 114 -9.95 -18.17 0.80
C ASP A 114 -9.25 -19.54 0.69
N LYS A 115 -9.52 -20.28 -0.40
CA LYS A 115 -8.82 -21.56 -0.69
C LYS A 115 -7.33 -21.31 -0.97
N THR A 116 -6.46 -22.29 -0.72
CA THR A 116 -5.00 -22.16 -0.87
C THR A 116 -4.52 -21.66 -2.25
N TRP A 117 -5.23 -21.98 -3.33
CA TRP A 117 -4.95 -21.42 -4.67
C TRP A 117 -5.26 -19.92 -4.75
N ILE A 118 -6.38 -19.48 -4.17
CA ILE A 118 -6.81 -18.08 -4.12
C ILE A 118 -5.85 -17.29 -3.23
N GLU A 119 -5.40 -17.85 -2.11
CA GLU A 119 -4.40 -17.23 -1.22
C GLU A 119 -3.12 -16.84 -1.99
N LYS A 120 -2.60 -17.73 -2.83
CA LYS A 120 -1.40 -17.46 -3.65
C LYS A 120 -1.62 -16.32 -4.65
N ILE A 121 -2.79 -16.27 -5.30
CA ILE A 121 -3.14 -15.17 -6.21
C ILE A 121 -3.29 -13.87 -5.43
N THR A 122 -4.01 -13.90 -4.31
CA THR A 122 -4.24 -12.75 -3.43
C THR A 122 -2.93 -12.13 -2.99
N VAL A 123 -1.95 -12.93 -2.54
CA VAL A 123 -0.63 -12.40 -2.19
C VAL A 123 0.07 -11.78 -3.40
N HIS A 124 -0.03 -12.39 -4.59
CA HIS A 124 0.63 -11.86 -5.79
C HIS A 124 0.08 -10.48 -6.14
N LEU A 125 -1.25 -10.34 -6.11
CA LEU A 125 -1.94 -9.08 -6.33
C LEU A 125 -1.55 -8.02 -5.29
N ILE A 126 -1.50 -8.38 -3.99
CA ILE A 126 -1.06 -7.47 -2.93
C ILE A 126 0.36 -6.95 -3.21
N LEU A 127 1.31 -7.83 -3.50
CA LEU A 127 2.71 -7.45 -3.71
C LEU A 127 2.90 -6.61 -4.98
N ARG A 128 2.19 -6.96 -6.06
CA ARG A 128 2.22 -6.19 -7.31
C ARG A 128 1.64 -4.79 -7.13
N ASP A 129 0.46 -4.68 -6.54
CA ASP A 129 -0.20 -3.39 -6.32
C ASP A 129 0.57 -2.55 -5.29
N PHE A 130 1.19 -3.18 -4.28
CA PHE A 130 2.10 -2.51 -3.36
C PHE A 130 3.32 -1.94 -4.09
N THR A 131 3.93 -2.70 -5.01
CA THR A 131 5.06 -2.23 -5.81
C THR A 131 4.67 -1.02 -6.65
N SER A 132 3.54 -1.10 -7.36
CA SER A 132 3.02 0.03 -8.16
C SER A 132 2.73 1.26 -7.29
N PHE A 133 2.17 1.06 -6.09
CA PHE A 133 1.92 2.13 -5.14
C PHE A 133 3.23 2.79 -4.66
N MET A 134 4.27 2.00 -4.38
CA MET A 134 5.57 2.51 -3.96
C MET A 134 6.28 3.29 -5.07
N GLU A 135 6.19 2.86 -6.33
CA GLU A 135 6.72 3.60 -7.49
C GLU A 135 6.09 5.00 -7.60
N LYS A 136 4.76 5.07 -7.47
CA LYS A 136 4.04 6.36 -7.46
C LYS A 136 4.42 7.21 -6.24
N THR A 137 4.54 6.59 -5.07
CA THR A 137 4.95 7.26 -3.83
C THR A 137 6.33 7.90 -3.97
N VAL A 138 7.31 7.18 -4.51
CA VAL A 138 8.67 7.71 -4.73
C VAL A 138 8.65 8.90 -5.68
N ARG A 139 7.89 8.84 -6.78
CA ARG A 139 7.75 9.97 -7.72
C ARG A 139 7.12 11.19 -7.03
N ALA A 140 6.03 10.99 -6.29
CA ALA A 140 5.35 12.05 -5.57
C ALA A 140 6.27 12.72 -4.53
N VAL A 141 6.93 11.93 -3.67
CA VAL A 141 7.85 12.47 -2.63
C VAL A 141 9.02 13.24 -3.26
N ARG A 142 9.58 12.76 -4.38
CA ARG A 142 10.64 13.49 -5.11
C ARG A 142 10.14 14.82 -5.66
N TYR A 143 8.94 14.85 -6.24
CA TYR A 143 8.32 16.08 -6.74
C TYR A 143 8.10 17.08 -5.59
N LEU A 144 7.61 16.61 -4.44
CA LEU A 144 7.41 17.44 -3.25
C LEU A 144 8.72 17.99 -2.68
N LYS A 145 9.77 17.18 -2.61
CA LYS A 145 11.10 17.62 -2.17
C LYS A 145 11.64 18.75 -3.05
N ASN A 146 11.58 18.55 -4.38
CA ASN A 146 12.11 19.52 -5.33
C ASN A 146 11.32 20.83 -5.30
N THR A 147 10.01 20.76 -5.12
CA THR A 147 9.16 21.96 -5.13
C THR A 147 9.21 22.75 -3.82
N ARG A 148 9.38 22.08 -2.67
CA ARG A 148 9.65 22.76 -1.38
C ARG A 148 11.02 23.47 -1.36
N SER A 149 12.02 22.99 -2.10
CA SER A 149 13.32 23.67 -2.21
C SER A 149 13.30 24.93 -3.08
N PHE A 150 12.29 25.15 -3.93
CA PHE A 150 12.11 26.39 -4.70
C PHE A 150 11.30 27.46 -3.96
N SER A 151 10.94 27.22 -2.69
CA SER A 151 10.19 28.18 -1.85
C SER A 151 11.09 28.96 -0.87
N VAL A 152 12.39 29.09 -1.17
CA VAL A 152 13.35 29.91 -0.42
C VAL A 152 13.75 31.13 -1.24
#